data_AF-A0A8X7BCC2-F1
#
_entry.id   AF-A0A8X7BCC2-F1
#
_cell.length_a   1.000
_cell.length_b   1.000
_cell.length_c   1.000
_cell.angle_alpha   90.00
_cell.angle_beta   90.00
_cell.angle_gamma   90.00
#
_symmetry.space_group_name_H-M   'P 1'
#
loop_
_entity.id
_entity.type
_entity.pdbx_description
1 polymer ?
#
loop_
_entity_poly.entity_id
_entity_poly.type
_entity_poly.pdbx_seq_one_letter_code
_entity_poly.pdbx_strand_id
1 'polypeptide(L)'
;MKASRLTLNFDQKSLIIPDHLIKQTPKEPKLVDIDLTESKLDDEQQRQLKALFNNFKGLFSDQPGLTHVVYHEIDTGDKGPVVSRPYKYDRVKQGIIDYHIDKMLRDGTICPINSPYASPVVLTRKNNDLPPDSPEAYRFAIDYRKLNAITKYPRYPLPVIDDLLTNIPHTNVMSTLDLRSGYFQLAISPKDIEKTAFITRNGTFCIPTHAFWSFWGGA
;
A
#
# COMPACT_ATOMS: atom_id res chain seq x y z
N MET A 1 19.24 -16.78 -19.42
CA MET A 1 17.98 -16.42 -18.74
C MET A 1 17.83 -17.31 -17.52
N LYS A 2 18.07 -16.81 -16.30
CA LYS A 2 17.85 -17.59 -15.07
C LYS A 2 16.38 -17.47 -14.68
N ALA A 3 15.64 -18.58 -14.80
CA ALA A 3 14.27 -18.69 -14.31
C ALA A 3 14.30 -18.75 -12.77
N SER A 4 13.74 -17.74 -12.10
CA SER A 4 13.57 -17.71 -10.65
C SER A 4 12.29 -18.47 -10.31
N ARG A 5 12.44 -19.71 -9.83
CA ARG A 5 11.35 -20.64 -9.55
C ARG A 5 10.71 -20.30 -8.19
N LEU A 6 9.41 -20.02 -8.20
CA LEU A 6 8.58 -19.88 -6.99
C LEU A 6 8.45 -21.27 -6.35
N THR A 7 8.90 -21.43 -5.11
CA THR A 7 8.88 -22.73 -4.43
C THR A 7 7.78 -22.72 -3.36
N LEU A 8 6.69 -23.43 -3.63
CA LEU A 8 5.65 -23.71 -2.65
C LEU A 8 6.08 -24.93 -1.85
N ASN A 9 6.36 -24.76 -0.55
CA ASN A 9 6.66 -25.87 0.35
C ASN A 9 5.35 -26.32 1.03
N PHE A 10 4.78 -27.43 0.56
CA PHE A 10 3.49 -27.95 1.03
C PHE A 10 3.56 -28.58 2.43
N ASP A 11 4.75 -28.88 2.94
CA ASP A 11 4.92 -29.57 4.23
C ASP A 11 4.98 -28.60 5.43
N GLN A 12 5.27 -27.31 5.20
CA GLN A 12 5.50 -26.33 6.27
C GLN A 12 4.46 -25.20 6.37
N LYS A 13 3.46 -25.14 5.48
CA LYS A 13 2.46 -24.04 5.40
C LYS A 13 3.10 -22.64 5.50
N SER A 14 4.29 -22.45 4.95
CA SER A 14 4.99 -21.16 4.96
C SER A 14 5.15 -20.64 3.54
N LEU A 15 4.59 -19.46 3.28
CA LEU A 15 4.79 -18.71 2.04
C LEU A 15 6.11 -17.94 2.15
N ILE A 16 7.16 -18.41 1.48
CA ILE A 16 8.40 -17.63 1.32
C ILE A 16 8.18 -16.69 0.14
N ILE A 17 7.84 -15.41 0.41
CA ILE A 17 7.86 -14.38 -0.64
C ILE A 17 9.33 -14.18 -1.02
N PRO A 18 9.70 -14.33 -2.29
CA PRO A 18 11.05 -14.00 -2.73
C PRO A 18 11.35 -12.52 -2.50
N ASP A 19 12.53 -12.20 -1.94
CA ASP A 19 12.98 -10.82 -1.70
C ASP A 19 12.90 -9.91 -2.94
N HIS A 20 12.91 -10.48 -4.15
CA HIS A 20 12.78 -9.71 -5.39
C HIS A 20 11.36 -9.23 -5.71
N LEU A 21 10.31 -9.79 -5.12
CA LEU A 21 8.94 -9.24 -5.19
C LEU A 21 8.75 -8.05 -4.22
N ILE A 22 9.76 -7.79 -3.39
CA ILE A 22 9.83 -6.70 -2.42
C ILE A 22 10.81 -5.61 -2.90
N LYS A 23 11.52 -5.83 -4.01
CA LYS A 23 12.50 -4.88 -4.55
C LYS A 23 11.81 -3.71 -5.24
N GLN A 24 11.60 -2.63 -4.50
CA GLN A 24 11.96 -1.34 -5.10
C GLN A 24 13.47 -1.28 -5.19
N THR A 25 14.00 -1.40 -6.40
CA THR A 25 15.39 -1.03 -6.67
C THR A 25 15.59 0.42 -6.22
N PRO A 26 16.58 0.72 -5.34
CA PRO A 26 16.90 2.11 -5.02
C PRO A 26 17.34 2.78 -6.33
N LYS A 27 16.49 3.64 -6.87
CA LYS A 27 16.84 4.48 -8.02
C LYS A 27 17.52 5.73 -7.48
N GLU A 28 18.53 6.22 -8.19
CA GLU A 28 19.40 7.30 -7.72
C GLU A 28 18.62 8.48 -7.13
N PRO A 29 19.03 9.00 -5.96
CA PRO A 29 18.32 10.08 -5.32
C PRO A 29 18.41 11.34 -6.19
N LYS A 30 17.25 11.87 -6.60
CA LYS A 30 17.17 13.17 -7.27
C LYS A 30 17.50 14.28 -6.27
N LEU A 31 18.17 15.34 -6.75
CA LEU A 31 18.39 16.55 -5.95
C LEU A 31 17.01 17.13 -5.59
N VAL A 32 16.75 17.24 -4.28
CA VAL A 32 15.62 18.00 -3.79
C VAL A 32 15.99 19.46 -3.97
N ASP A 33 15.35 20.14 -4.92
CA ASP A 33 15.50 21.58 -5.06
C ASP A 33 14.67 22.23 -3.96
N ILE A 34 15.34 22.80 -2.96
CA ILE A 34 14.67 23.40 -1.80
C ILE A 34 14.33 24.84 -2.18
N ASP A 35 13.04 25.11 -2.38
CA ASP A 35 12.55 26.46 -2.55
C ASP A 35 12.62 27.21 -1.22
N LEU A 36 13.49 28.23 -1.16
CA LEU A 36 13.69 29.09 0.00
C LEU A 36 13.34 30.56 -0.33
N THR A 37 12.64 30.82 -1.44
CA THR A 37 12.39 32.16 -1.96
C THR A 37 11.59 33.06 -1.00
N GLU A 38 10.70 32.49 -0.19
CA GLU A 38 9.89 33.20 0.82
C GLU A 38 10.40 32.97 2.27
N SER A 39 11.60 32.44 2.42
CA SER A 39 12.14 32.06 3.72
C SER A 39 12.52 33.27 4.58
N LYS A 40 12.15 33.23 5.87
CA LYS A 40 12.64 34.16 6.91
C LYS A 40 13.93 33.69 7.59
N LEU A 41 14.52 32.59 7.10
CA LEU A 41 15.75 32.01 7.65
C LEU A 41 16.96 32.82 7.21
N ASP A 42 17.91 33.02 8.12
CA ASP A 42 19.20 33.64 7.81
C ASP A 42 20.08 32.72 6.94
N ASP A 43 21.16 33.29 6.39
CA ASP A 43 22.06 32.57 5.46
C ASP A 43 22.74 31.33 6.10
N GLU A 44 22.95 31.35 7.42
CA GLU A 44 23.55 30.24 8.14
C GLU A 44 22.54 29.11 8.31
N GLN A 45 21.32 29.42 8.73
CA GLN A 45 20.20 28.50 8.85
C GLN A 45 19.86 27.86 7.50
N GLN A 46 19.85 28.64 6.42
CA GLN A 46 19.65 28.11 5.07
C GLN A 46 20.76 27.12 4.67
N ARG A 47 22.02 27.40 5.04
CA ARG A 47 23.14 26.49 4.77
C ARG A 47 23.03 25.19 5.56
N GLN A 48 22.67 25.28 6.85
CA GLN A 48 22.45 24.12 7.72
C GLN A 48 21.30 23.26 7.22
N LEU A 49 20.19 23.87 6.79
CA LEU A 49 19.04 23.17 6.22
C LEU A 49 19.42 22.44 4.93
N LYS A 50 20.11 23.11 3.99
CA LYS A 50 20.60 22.48 2.76
C LYS A 50 21.54 21.29 3.06
N ALA A 51 22.43 21.42 4.04
CA ALA A 51 23.30 20.32 4.46
C ALA A 51 22.50 19.13 5.02
N LEU A 52 21.47 19.40 5.84
CA LEU A 52 20.58 18.37 6.39
C LEU A 52 19.86 17.60 5.28
N PHE A 53 19.24 18.30 4.32
CA PHE A 53 18.55 17.66 3.20
C PHE A 53 19.50 16.85 2.31
N ASN A 54 20.72 17.34 2.10
CA ASN A 54 21.73 16.58 1.36
C ASN A 54 22.15 15.30 2.10
N ASN A 55 22.27 15.35 3.43
CA ASN A 55 22.58 14.17 4.24
C ASN A 55 21.44 13.13 4.21
N PHE A 56 20.19 13.58 4.15
CA PHE A 56 19.00 12.72 4.14
C PHE A 56 18.35 12.60 2.76
N LYS A 57 19.08 12.88 1.69
CA LYS A 57 18.55 12.91 0.31
C LYS A 57 17.82 11.62 -0.10
N GLY A 58 18.26 10.47 0.43
CA GLY A 58 17.63 9.17 0.19
C GLY A 58 16.23 9.01 0.80
N LEU A 59 15.83 9.85 1.77
CA LEU A 59 14.48 9.82 2.36
C LEU A 59 13.44 10.50 1.45
N PHE A 60 13.87 11.45 0.61
CA PHE A 60 12.99 12.25 -0.23
C PHE A 60 12.90 11.63 -1.63
N SER A 61 12.07 10.60 -1.75
CA SER A 61 11.83 9.85 -2.99
C SER A 61 10.39 10.04 -3.50
N ASP A 62 10.23 10.10 -4.82
CA ASP A 62 8.91 10.09 -5.48
C ASP A 62 8.20 8.72 -5.37
N GLN A 63 8.94 7.68 -4.97
CA GLN A 63 8.45 6.33 -4.77
C GLN A 63 8.35 6.02 -3.26
N PRO A 64 7.22 5.49 -2.78
CA PRO A 64 7.06 5.11 -1.39
C PRO A 64 8.01 3.97 -1.04
N GLY A 65 8.85 4.11 -0.01
CA GLY A 65 9.71 3.03 0.47
C GLY A 65 8.91 1.87 1.10
N LEU A 66 9.60 0.85 1.60
CA LEU A 66 8.98 -0.23 2.38
C LEU A 66 9.72 -0.38 3.71
N THR A 67 8.97 -0.47 4.81
CA THR A 67 9.53 -0.76 6.13
C THR A 67 9.36 -2.23 6.49
N HIS A 68 10.39 -2.77 7.14
CA HIS A 68 10.39 -4.10 7.78
C HIS A 68 10.43 -3.99 9.30
N VAL A 69 10.36 -2.78 9.85
CA VAL A 69 10.38 -2.53 11.30
C VAL A 69 9.09 -3.01 11.94
N VAL A 70 7.97 -2.83 11.24
CA VAL A 70 6.63 -3.23 11.69
C VAL A 70 5.92 -3.89 10.52
N TYR A 71 5.16 -4.94 10.81
CA TYR A 71 4.26 -5.58 9.87
C TYR A 71 2.82 -5.30 10.26
N HIS A 72 1.97 -5.12 9.26
CA HIS A 72 0.53 -5.07 9.47
C HIS A 72 0.01 -6.50 9.70
N GLU A 73 -0.61 -6.71 10.85
CA GLU A 73 -1.27 -7.97 11.19
C GLU A 73 -2.78 -7.85 11.02
N ILE A 74 -3.42 -8.90 10.49
CA ILE A 74 -4.87 -8.96 10.28
C ILE A 74 -5.43 -9.99 11.26
N ASP A 75 -5.69 -9.58 12.50
CA ASP A 75 -6.23 -10.47 13.54
C ASP A 75 -7.71 -10.78 13.29
N THR A 76 -8.02 -12.00 12.85
CA THR A 76 -9.39 -12.49 12.70
C THR A 76 -9.86 -13.36 13.88
N GLY A 77 -9.03 -13.54 14.91
CA GLY A 77 -9.21 -14.54 15.96
C GLY A 77 -9.43 -15.93 15.37
N ASP A 78 -10.39 -16.67 15.94
CA ASP A 78 -10.79 -18.00 15.47
C ASP A 78 -11.78 -17.96 14.29
N LYS A 79 -11.99 -16.79 13.66
CA LYS A 79 -12.90 -16.62 12.53
C LYS A 79 -12.14 -16.74 11.21
N GLY A 80 -12.71 -17.49 10.27
CA GLY A 80 -12.21 -17.62 8.91
C GLY A 80 -12.13 -19.07 8.44
N PRO A 81 -11.81 -19.32 7.17
CA PRO A 81 -11.52 -18.32 6.13
C PRO A 81 -12.78 -17.63 5.56
N VAL A 82 -12.60 -16.43 5.01
CA VAL A 82 -13.69 -15.69 4.32
C VAL A 82 -13.58 -15.93 2.82
N VAL A 83 -14.64 -16.47 2.23
CA VAL A 83 -14.71 -16.78 0.80
C VAL A 83 -15.91 -16.09 0.16
N SER A 84 -15.67 -15.43 -0.96
CA SER A 84 -16.69 -14.83 -1.81
C SER A 84 -16.46 -15.24 -3.26
N ARG A 85 -17.55 -15.33 -4.02
CA ARG A 85 -17.47 -15.56 -5.47
C ARG A 85 -17.07 -14.24 -6.16
N PRO A 86 -16.26 -14.30 -7.24
CA PRO A 86 -15.97 -13.12 -8.03
C PRO A 86 -17.28 -12.53 -8.60
N TYR A 87 -17.37 -11.21 -8.62
CA TYR A 87 -18.52 -10.54 -9.23
C TYR A 87 -18.51 -10.71 -10.75
N LYS A 88 -19.72 -10.80 -11.33
CA LYS A 88 -19.89 -10.88 -12.78
C LYS A 88 -19.79 -9.47 -13.37
N TYR A 89 -18.94 -9.33 -14.38
CA TYR A 89 -18.84 -8.09 -15.17
C TYR A 89 -19.09 -8.38 -16.65
N ASP A 90 -19.55 -7.34 -17.36
CA ASP A 90 -19.59 -7.34 -18.82
C ASP A 90 -18.19 -7.46 -19.42
N ARG A 91 -18.12 -7.74 -20.73
CA ARG A 91 -16.85 -8.00 -21.43
C ARG A 91 -15.86 -6.82 -21.33
N VAL A 92 -16.36 -5.59 -21.39
CA VAL A 92 -15.53 -4.38 -21.34
C VAL A 92 -14.88 -4.26 -19.96
N LYS A 93 -15.68 -4.34 -18.90
CA LYS A 93 -15.19 -4.27 -17.52
C LYS A 93 -14.29 -5.45 -17.14
N GLN A 94 -14.52 -6.65 -17.69
CA GLN A 94 -13.58 -7.76 -17.54
C GLN A 94 -12.21 -7.42 -18.16
N GLY A 95 -12.18 -6.84 -19.37
CA GLY A 95 -10.93 -6.38 -19.97
C GLY A 95 -10.21 -5.32 -19.15
N ILE A 96 -10.95 -4.45 -18.45
CA ILE A 96 -10.39 -3.46 -17.51
C ILE A 96 -9.78 -4.15 -16.28
N ILE A 97 -10.45 -5.16 -15.72
CA ILE A 97 -9.89 -5.97 -14.62
C ILE A 97 -8.59 -6.63 -15.06
N ASP A 98 -8.59 -7.28 -16.23
CA ASP A 98 -7.42 -7.98 -16.77
C ASP A 98 -6.24 -7.02 -16.97
N TYR A 99 -6.50 -5.83 -17.52
CA TYR A 99 -5.50 -4.76 -17.66
C TYR A 99 -4.86 -4.39 -16.31
N HIS A 100 -5.67 -4.19 -15.27
CA HIS A 100 -5.16 -3.82 -13.95
C HIS A 100 -4.39 -4.97 -13.29
N ILE A 101 -4.83 -6.22 -13.45
CA ILE A 101 -4.10 -7.41 -12.97
C ILE A 101 -2.73 -7.49 -13.62
N ASP A 102 -2.65 -7.40 -14.95
CA ASP A 102 -1.38 -7.49 -15.67
C ASP A 102 -0.43 -6.36 -15.29
N LYS A 103 -0.96 -5.15 -15.12
CA LYS A 103 -0.19 -4.00 -14.64
C LYS A 103 0.35 -4.24 -13.23
N MET A 104 -0.50 -4.65 -12.30
CA MET A 104 -0.09 -4.89 -10.91
C MET A 104 0.91 -6.04 -10.78
N LEU A 105 0.79 -7.09 -11.60
CA LEU A 105 1.77 -8.18 -11.67
C LEU A 105 3.13 -7.70 -12.19
N ARG A 106 3.14 -6.86 -13.24
CA ARG A 106 4.38 -6.25 -13.76
C ARG A 106 5.04 -5.32 -12.75
N ASP A 107 4.22 -4.56 -12.02
CA ASP A 107 4.67 -3.61 -10.99
C ASP A 107 5.10 -4.33 -9.70
N GLY A 108 4.87 -5.65 -9.59
CA GLY A 108 5.18 -6.44 -8.39
C GLY A 108 4.29 -6.13 -7.19
N THR A 109 3.16 -5.44 -7.39
CA THR A 109 2.25 -5.06 -6.31
C THR A 109 1.31 -6.19 -5.90
N ILE A 110 1.12 -7.20 -6.76
CA ILE A 110 0.35 -8.41 -6.45
C ILE A 110 1.12 -9.68 -6.83
N CYS A 111 0.74 -10.79 -6.19
CA CYS A 111 1.33 -12.11 -6.37
C CYS A 111 0.25 -13.16 -6.64
N PRO A 112 0.44 -14.14 -7.55
CA PRO A 112 -0.45 -15.30 -7.63
C PRO A 112 -0.36 -16.13 -6.34
N ILE A 113 -1.49 -16.58 -5.80
CA ILE A 113 -1.54 -17.40 -4.58
C ILE A 113 -2.68 -18.41 -4.63
N ASN A 114 -2.50 -19.54 -3.94
CA ASN A 114 -3.58 -20.46 -3.62
C ASN A 114 -3.93 -20.28 -2.14
N SER A 115 -4.97 -19.49 -1.85
CA SER A 115 -5.37 -19.13 -0.49
C SER A 115 -6.75 -19.71 -0.14
N PRO A 116 -6.98 -20.10 1.12
CA PRO A 116 -8.33 -20.42 1.60
C PRO A 116 -9.23 -19.19 1.70
N TYR A 117 -8.69 -17.96 1.66
CA TYR A 117 -9.47 -16.72 1.59
C TYR A 117 -9.69 -16.27 0.15
N ALA A 118 -10.83 -15.63 -0.11
CA ALA A 118 -11.12 -15.05 -1.42
C ALA A 118 -12.06 -13.85 -1.28
N SER A 119 -11.52 -12.64 -1.42
CA SER A 119 -12.31 -11.41 -1.52
C SER A 119 -12.56 -11.05 -3.00
N PRO A 120 -13.77 -10.61 -3.40
CA PRO A 120 -14.03 -10.32 -4.80
C PRO A 120 -13.51 -8.93 -5.20
N VAL A 121 -13.17 -8.76 -6.47
CA VAL A 121 -12.81 -7.45 -7.04
C VAL A 121 -14.06 -6.63 -7.33
N VAL A 122 -14.00 -5.35 -7.01
CA VAL A 122 -15.01 -4.33 -7.34
C VAL A 122 -14.40 -3.24 -8.22
N LEU A 123 -15.06 -2.95 -9.34
CA LEU A 123 -14.78 -1.74 -10.12
C LEU A 123 -15.72 -0.61 -9.72
N THR A 124 -15.15 0.54 -9.34
CA THR A 124 -15.91 1.79 -9.12
C THR A 124 -15.49 2.85 -10.11
N ARG A 125 -16.45 3.52 -10.74
CA ARG A 125 -16.17 4.56 -11.72
C ARG A 125 -15.57 5.79 -11.03
N LYS A 126 -14.50 6.35 -11.58
CA LYS A 126 -13.94 7.63 -11.17
C LYS A 126 -14.84 8.74 -11.73
N ASN A 127 -15.01 9.81 -10.97
CA ASN A 127 -15.62 11.03 -11.47
C ASN A 127 -14.58 11.78 -12.32
N ASN A 128 -14.41 11.34 -13.57
CA ASN A 128 -13.56 11.96 -14.56
C ASN A 128 -14.23 11.93 -15.94
N ASP A 129 -13.75 12.78 -16.84
CA ASP A 129 -14.26 12.88 -18.21
C ASP A 129 -13.67 11.80 -19.14
N LEU A 130 -13.11 10.72 -18.56
CA LEU A 130 -12.53 9.63 -19.35
C LEU A 130 -13.63 8.75 -19.95
N PRO A 131 -13.36 8.17 -21.15
CA PRO A 131 -14.28 7.24 -21.80
C PRO A 131 -14.69 6.06 -20.89
N PRO A 132 -15.95 5.58 -20.95
CA PRO A 132 -16.44 4.51 -20.08
C PRO A 132 -15.76 3.14 -20.27
N ASP A 133 -14.97 2.98 -21.32
CA ASP A 133 -14.18 1.81 -21.69
C ASP A 133 -12.68 1.97 -21.37
N SER A 134 -12.24 3.16 -20.95
CA SER A 134 -10.87 3.40 -20.49
C SER A 134 -10.63 2.71 -19.14
N PRO A 135 -9.57 1.91 -18.99
CA PRO A 135 -9.21 1.29 -17.72
C PRO A 135 -8.99 2.30 -16.58
N GLU A 136 -8.48 3.48 -16.91
CA GLU A 136 -8.18 4.58 -16.00
C GLU A 136 -9.44 5.33 -15.52
N ALA A 137 -10.58 5.11 -16.17
CA ALA A 137 -11.89 5.59 -15.72
C ALA A 137 -12.44 4.80 -14.52
N TYR A 138 -11.80 3.70 -14.13
CA TYR A 138 -12.23 2.86 -13.01
C TYR A 138 -11.15 2.68 -11.95
N ARG A 139 -11.59 2.63 -10.70
CA ARG A 139 -10.79 2.17 -9.56
C ARG A 139 -10.95 0.67 -9.44
N PHE A 140 -9.82 -0.04 -9.50
CA PHE A 140 -9.72 -1.43 -9.10
C PHE A 140 -9.66 -1.48 -7.57
N ALA A 141 -10.72 -2.00 -6.94
CA ALA A 141 -10.81 -2.18 -5.50
C ALA A 141 -11.07 -3.64 -5.16
N ILE A 142 -10.68 -4.05 -3.97
CA ILE A 142 -10.99 -5.39 -3.45
C ILE A 142 -11.99 -5.21 -2.31
N ASP A 143 -13.09 -5.95 -2.39
CA ASP A 143 -14.14 -5.88 -1.38
C ASP A 143 -13.80 -6.76 -0.18
N TYR A 144 -13.06 -6.19 0.76
CA TYR A 144 -12.74 -6.83 2.03
C TYR A 144 -13.81 -6.62 3.10
N ARG A 145 -15.03 -6.14 2.79
CA ARG A 145 -16.05 -5.87 3.83
C ARG A 145 -16.31 -7.08 4.73
N LYS A 146 -16.34 -8.29 4.16
CA LYS A 146 -16.52 -9.52 4.94
C LYS A 146 -15.29 -9.87 5.80
N LEU A 147 -14.09 -9.58 5.32
CA LEU A 147 -12.86 -9.75 6.10
C LEU A 147 -12.83 -8.73 7.25
N ASN A 148 -13.07 -7.46 6.94
CA ASN A 148 -13.12 -6.37 7.91
C ASN A 148 -14.16 -6.61 9.01
N ALA A 149 -15.30 -7.23 8.70
CA ALA A 149 -16.33 -7.58 9.68
C ALA A 149 -15.87 -8.62 10.72
N ILE A 150 -14.84 -9.41 10.42
CA ILE A 150 -14.28 -10.39 11.36
C ILE A 150 -12.92 -9.97 11.93
N THR A 151 -12.28 -8.96 11.35
CA THR A 151 -11.01 -8.40 11.82
C THR A 151 -11.20 -7.63 13.12
N LYS A 152 -10.35 -7.91 14.10
CA LYS A 152 -10.25 -7.16 15.35
C LYS A 152 -9.30 -5.99 15.14
N TYR A 153 -9.83 -4.78 15.32
CA TYR A 153 -9.02 -3.57 15.22
C TYR A 153 -8.48 -3.19 16.60
N PRO A 154 -7.15 -3.09 16.79
CA PRO A 154 -6.62 -2.47 17.99
C PRO A 154 -7.11 -1.03 18.09
N ARG A 155 -7.64 -0.66 19.25
CA ARG A 155 -7.99 0.74 19.53
C ARG A 155 -6.74 1.47 19.97
N TYR A 156 -6.17 2.24 19.06
CA TYR A 156 -5.13 3.21 19.41
C TYR A 156 -5.79 4.50 19.88
N PRO A 157 -5.46 5.01 21.08
CA PRO A 157 -5.95 6.30 21.53
C PRO A 157 -5.30 7.39 20.69
N LEU A 158 -6.01 7.86 19.67
CA LEU A 158 -5.59 9.04 18.94
C LEU A 158 -5.81 10.27 19.84
N PRO A 159 -4.79 11.10 20.06
CA PRO A 159 -4.94 12.31 20.86
C PRO A 159 -5.90 13.29 20.17
N VAL A 160 -6.61 14.10 20.97
CA VAL A 160 -7.45 15.17 20.46
C VAL A 160 -6.56 16.26 19.87
N ILE A 161 -6.97 16.85 18.75
CA ILE A 161 -6.16 17.87 18.05
C ILE A 161 -5.87 19.07 18.99
N ASP A 162 -6.85 19.50 19.78
CA ASP A 162 -6.67 20.61 20.73
C ASP A 162 -5.63 20.30 21.81
N ASP A 163 -5.57 19.04 22.29
CA ASP A 163 -4.56 18.60 23.24
C ASP A 163 -3.18 18.62 22.59
N LEU A 164 -3.07 18.19 21.33
CA LEU A 164 -1.81 18.28 20.60
C LEU A 164 -1.35 19.73 20.46
N LEU A 165 -2.24 20.64 20.04
CA LEU A 165 -1.91 22.05 19.80
C LEU A 165 -1.57 22.81 21.09
N THR A 166 -2.26 22.52 22.19
CA THR A 166 -2.01 23.17 23.50
C THR A 166 -0.67 22.74 24.09
N ASN A 167 -0.24 21.51 23.80
CA ASN A 167 1.03 20.95 24.29
C ASN A 167 2.23 21.25 23.39
N ILE A 168 2.07 22.02 22.30
CA ILE A 168 3.22 22.47 21.50
C ILE A 168 3.98 23.51 22.32
N PRO A 169 5.23 23.25 22.74
CA PRO A 169 6.03 24.25 23.42
C PRO A 169 6.20 25.48 22.52
N HIS A 170 6.36 26.66 23.12
CA HIS A 170 6.66 27.86 22.33
C HIS A 170 8.00 27.65 21.60
N THR A 171 7.93 27.36 20.30
CA THR A 171 9.09 27.19 19.42
C THR A 171 9.11 28.28 18.37
N ASN A 172 10.30 28.68 17.94
CA ASN A 172 10.48 29.64 16.86
C ASN A 172 10.45 28.97 15.47
N VAL A 173 10.55 27.64 15.41
CA VAL A 173 10.66 26.86 14.16
C VAL A 173 9.91 25.54 14.33
N MET A 174 8.96 25.27 13.44
CA MET A 174 8.22 24.01 13.36
C MET A 174 8.41 23.40 11.97
N SER A 175 8.66 22.10 11.90
CA SER A 175 8.74 21.35 10.65
C SER A 175 7.62 20.30 10.58
N THR A 176 6.97 20.20 9.43
CA THR A 176 5.99 19.14 9.14
C THR A 176 6.59 18.15 8.14
N LEU A 177 6.37 16.85 8.36
CA LEU A 177 6.82 15.79 7.49
C LEU A 177 5.61 14.92 7.13
N ASP A 178 5.36 14.73 5.84
CA ASP A 178 4.31 13.85 5.34
C ASP A 178 4.91 12.63 4.65
N LEU A 179 4.38 11.45 4.97
CA LEU A 179 4.81 10.20 4.35
C LEU A 179 4.03 9.97 3.06
N ARG A 180 4.74 10.08 1.93
CA ARG A 180 4.17 9.80 0.61
C ARG A 180 3.59 8.39 0.57
N SER A 181 2.28 8.29 0.36
CA SER A 181 1.59 7.00 0.23
C SER A 181 1.89 6.05 1.39
N GLY A 182 1.97 6.57 2.63
CA GLY A 182 2.47 5.85 3.82
C GLY A 182 1.89 4.46 4.04
N TYR A 183 0.63 4.23 3.66
CA TYR A 183 0.00 2.90 3.72
C TYR A 183 0.76 1.84 2.91
N PHE A 184 1.25 2.16 1.72
CA PHE A 184 1.99 1.20 0.89
C PHE A 184 3.41 0.91 1.40
N GLN A 185 3.87 1.69 2.38
CA GLN A 185 5.17 1.49 3.00
C GLN A 185 5.14 0.40 4.08
N LEU A 186 3.96 -0.05 4.52
CA LEU A 186 3.79 -1.07 5.55
C LEU A 186 3.56 -2.45 4.93
N ALA A 187 4.47 -3.39 5.18
CA ALA A 187 4.34 -4.78 4.72
C ALA A 187 3.26 -5.53 5.51
N ILE A 188 2.56 -6.46 4.86
CA ILE A 188 1.66 -7.39 5.55
C ILE A 188 2.50 -8.47 6.23
N SER A 189 2.10 -8.90 7.43
CA SER A 189 2.76 -9.99 8.14
C SER A 189 2.72 -11.27 7.30
N PRO A 190 3.83 -12.04 7.18
CA PRO A 190 3.86 -13.23 6.32
C PRO A 190 2.75 -14.25 6.61
N LYS A 191 2.34 -14.37 7.87
CA LYS A 191 1.24 -15.25 8.31
C LYS A 191 -0.16 -14.80 7.83
N ASP A 192 -0.29 -13.53 7.47
CA ASP A 192 -1.56 -12.88 7.16
C ASP A 192 -1.72 -12.54 5.67
N ILE A 193 -0.71 -12.76 4.83
CA ILE A 193 -0.78 -12.51 3.37
C ILE A 193 -1.94 -13.28 2.73
N GLU A 194 -2.19 -14.51 3.17
CA GLU A 194 -3.30 -15.31 2.65
C GLU A 194 -4.65 -14.62 2.86
N LYS A 195 -4.81 -13.82 3.93
CA LYS A 195 -6.04 -13.07 4.22
C LYS A 195 -6.27 -11.93 3.23
N THR A 196 -5.20 -11.41 2.61
CA THR A 196 -5.30 -10.40 1.55
C THR A 196 -5.66 -11.00 0.19
N ALA A 197 -5.84 -12.33 0.10
CA ALA A 197 -6.18 -12.96 -1.15
C ALA A 197 -7.51 -12.48 -1.73
N PHE A 198 -7.49 -12.21 -3.03
CA PHE A 198 -8.65 -11.78 -3.80
C PHE A 198 -8.78 -12.61 -5.07
N ILE A 199 -10.03 -12.77 -5.52
CA ILE A 199 -10.38 -13.65 -6.63
C ILE A 199 -10.89 -12.84 -7.82
N THR A 200 -10.37 -13.18 -8.99
CA THR A 200 -10.87 -12.72 -10.29
C THR A 200 -11.30 -13.91 -11.13
N ARG A 201 -11.78 -13.66 -12.35
CA ARG A 201 -12.06 -14.74 -13.31
C ARG A 201 -10.80 -15.53 -13.69
N ASN A 202 -9.63 -14.88 -13.62
CA ASN A 202 -8.37 -15.43 -14.14
C ASN A 202 -7.54 -16.13 -13.06
N GLY A 203 -7.90 -16.00 -11.79
CA GLY A 203 -7.20 -16.66 -10.69
C GLY A 203 -7.36 -15.93 -9.36
N THR A 204 -6.57 -16.40 -8.39
CA THR A 204 -6.47 -15.81 -7.06
C THR A 204 -5.11 -15.16 -6.89
N PHE A 205 -5.11 -13.96 -6.33
CA PHE A 205 -3.91 -13.15 -6.13
C PHE A 205 -3.87 -12.57 -4.71
N CYS A 206 -2.68 -12.30 -4.20
CA CYS A 206 -2.42 -11.64 -2.92
C CYS A 206 -1.80 -10.27 -3.10
N ILE A 207 -1.95 -9.43 -2.08
CA ILE A 207 -1.17 -8.19 -1.94
C ILE A 207 -0.20 -8.37 -0.75
N PRO A 208 1.13 -8.36 -0.98
CA PRO A 208 2.12 -8.55 0.08
C PRO A 208 2.36 -7.28 0.93
N THR A 209 1.94 -6.12 0.43
CA THR A 209 2.04 -4.82 1.12
C THR A 209 0.64 -4.24 1.34
N HIS A 210 0.50 -3.30 2.28
CA HIS A 210 -0.82 -2.82 2.66
C HIS A 210 -1.46 -1.97 1.54
N ALA A 211 -2.62 -2.43 1.04
CA ALA A 211 -3.39 -1.71 0.04
C ALA A 211 -4.31 -0.66 0.69
N PHE A 212 -4.08 0.61 0.35
CA PHE A 212 -4.82 1.79 0.83
C PHE A 212 -6.36 1.68 0.79
N TRP A 213 -6.92 0.91 -0.16
CA TRP A 213 -8.36 0.90 -0.46
C TRP A 213 -9.19 -0.15 0.29
N SER A 214 -8.57 -0.96 1.14
CA SER A 214 -9.11 -2.27 1.51
C SER A 214 -9.70 -2.36 2.91
N PHE A 215 -9.14 -1.65 3.89
CA PHE A 215 -9.45 -1.92 5.30
C PHE A 215 -10.22 -0.81 6.03
N TRP A 216 -10.41 0.36 5.41
CA TRP A 216 -10.92 1.57 6.08
C TRP A 216 -12.08 2.29 5.36
N GLY A 217 -12.50 1.79 4.19
CA GLY A 217 -13.67 2.31 3.47
C GLY A 217 -14.97 1.68 3.98
N GLY A 218 -15.40 2.07 5.18
CA GLY A 218 -16.63 1.57 5.79
C GLY A 218 -16.97 2.28 7.09
N ALA A 219 -17.38 3.53 6.97
CA ALA A 219 -18.35 4.17 7.86
C ALA A 219 -19.50 4.67 6.96
#